data_AF-A0A2M8AC43-F1
#
_entry.id   AF-A0A2M8AC43-F1
#
_cell.length_a   1.000
_cell.length_b   1.000
_cell.length_c   1.000
_cell.angle_alpha   90.00
_cell.angle_beta   90.00
_cell.angle_gamma   90.00
#
_symmetry.space_group_name_H-M   'P 1'
#
loop_
_entity.id
_entity.type
_entity.pdbx_description
1 polymer ?
#
loop_
_entity_poly.entity_id
_entity_poly.type
_entity_poly.pdbx_seq_one_letter_code
_entity_poly.pdbx_strand_id
1 'polypeptide(L)'
;KEQHETRNSKLEIAALLQYAGANNPLWVIRKNATEVEEIKGNKQPIGSFENASLFTNHALQLEKGDCFYLFSDGYADQFGGEKGKKFSSKAFKSLLLSICNETMAKQKELLHLHFEQWKGNLEQIDDVCVIGVRI
;
A
#
# COMPACT_ATOMS: atom_id res chain seq x y z
N LYS A 1 19.11 -38.96 -23.05
CA LYS A 1 19.37 -37.56 -23.48
C LYS A 1 18.05 -36.80 -23.35
N GLU A 2 17.71 -36.38 -22.15
CA GLU A 2 16.60 -35.46 -21.92
C GLU A 2 17.13 -34.43 -20.92
N GLN A 3 17.48 -33.27 -21.45
CA GLN A 3 17.82 -32.10 -20.65
C GLN A 3 16.49 -31.52 -20.17
N HIS A 4 16.19 -31.69 -18.90
CA HIS A 4 15.22 -30.84 -18.22
C HIS A 4 15.76 -29.42 -18.25
N GLU A 5 15.22 -28.61 -19.16
CA GLU A 5 15.35 -27.15 -19.11
C GLU A 5 14.67 -26.65 -17.84
N THR A 6 15.46 -26.46 -16.78
CA THR A 6 15.07 -25.64 -15.64
C THR A 6 14.87 -24.22 -16.18
N ARG A 7 13.62 -23.87 -16.46
CA ARG A 7 13.21 -22.53 -16.89
C ARG A 7 13.48 -21.56 -15.75
N ASN A 8 14.70 -21.02 -15.71
CA ASN A 8 15.02 -19.81 -14.97
C ASN A 8 14.20 -18.68 -15.59
N SER A 9 12.98 -18.47 -15.09
CA SER A 9 12.25 -17.24 -15.36
C SER A 9 13.04 -16.11 -14.72
N LYS A 10 13.92 -15.47 -15.49
CA LYS A 10 14.51 -14.20 -15.11
C LYS A 10 13.36 -13.27 -14.73
N LEU A 11 13.31 -12.89 -13.47
CA LEU A 11 12.47 -11.82 -12.99
C LEU A 11 12.84 -10.58 -13.80
N GLU A 12 11.93 -10.15 -14.66
CA GLU A 12 12.16 -9.03 -15.57
C GLU A 12 11.82 -7.75 -14.82
N ILE A 13 12.86 -6.97 -14.49
CA ILE A 13 12.71 -5.64 -13.90
C ILE A 13 11.94 -4.78 -14.92
N ALA A 14 10.73 -4.37 -14.54
CA ALA A 14 9.86 -3.56 -15.38
C ALA A 14 10.01 -2.06 -15.08
N ALA A 15 10.33 -1.71 -13.83
CA ALA A 15 10.54 -0.32 -13.42
C ALA A 15 11.49 -0.21 -12.22
N LEU A 16 12.09 0.98 -12.06
CA LEU A 16 12.81 1.38 -10.85
C LEU A 16 12.01 2.48 -10.13
N LEU A 17 11.54 2.19 -8.92
CA LEU A 17 10.82 3.15 -8.08
C LEU A 17 11.80 3.85 -7.12
N GLN A 18 11.70 5.18 -7.03
CA GLN A 18 12.40 6.00 -6.04
C GLN A 18 11.37 6.51 -5.03
N TYR A 19 11.67 6.37 -3.74
CA TYR A 19 10.75 6.76 -2.67
C TYR A 19 11.48 7.40 -1.49
N ALA A 20 11.00 8.57 -1.06
CA ALA A 20 11.37 9.20 0.20
C ALA A 20 10.08 9.67 0.90
N GLY A 21 9.90 9.36 2.18
CA GLY A 21 8.65 9.58 2.90
C GLY A 21 8.83 10.27 4.24
N ALA A 22 7.91 11.17 4.57
CA ALA A 22 7.79 11.83 5.88
C ALA A 22 6.59 11.25 6.64
N ASN A 23 6.85 10.50 7.72
CA ASN A 23 5.91 9.71 8.53
C ASN A 23 5.11 8.61 7.79
N ASN A 24 4.91 8.76 6.49
CA ASN A 24 4.12 7.83 5.68
C ASN A 24 5.02 6.73 5.11
N PRO A 25 4.59 5.45 5.17
CA PRO A 25 5.26 4.36 4.50
C PRO A 25 4.78 4.21 3.04
N LEU A 26 5.62 3.60 2.21
CA LEU A 26 5.20 3.00 0.94
C LEU A 26 4.92 1.52 1.18
N TRP A 27 3.77 1.04 0.75
CA TRP A 27 3.43 -0.39 0.80
C TRP A 27 3.54 -1.01 -0.58
N VAL A 28 4.22 -2.15 -0.68
CA VAL A 28 4.40 -2.90 -1.92
C VAL A 28 3.79 -4.29 -1.76
N ILE A 29 3.03 -4.72 -2.74
CA ILE A 29 2.49 -6.07 -2.84
C ILE A 29 3.03 -6.66 -4.14
N ARG A 30 3.92 -7.65 -4.00
CA ARG A 30 4.47 -8.36 -5.15
C ARG A 30 3.40 -9.20 -5.82
N LYS A 31 3.54 -9.44 -7.13
CA LYS A 31 2.61 -10.30 -7.86
C LYS A 31 2.44 -11.65 -7.16
N ASN A 32 1.20 -12.03 -6.86
CA ASN A 32 0.83 -13.26 -6.12
C ASN A 32 1.36 -13.37 -4.68
N ALA A 33 1.87 -12.28 -4.09
CA ALA A 33 2.30 -12.30 -2.70
C ALA A 33 1.13 -12.39 -1.72
N THR A 34 1.40 -12.98 -0.57
CA THR A 34 0.45 -13.10 0.55
C THR A 34 0.75 -12.12 1.69
N GLU A 35 1.76 -11.27 1.50
CA GLU A 35 2.21 -10.28 2.48
C GLU A 35 2.47 -8.92 1.82
N VAL A 36 2.44 -7.88 2.65
CA VAL A 36 2.75 -6.50 2.26
C VAL A 36 4.17 -6.17 2.71
N GLU A 37 5.02 -5.82 1.75
CA GLU A 37 6.34 -5.25 2.00
C GLU A 37 6.18 -3.77 2.37
N GLU A 38 6.74 -3.35 3.51
CA GLU A 38 6.62 -1.98 4.01
C GLU A 38 7.96 -1.26 3.98
N ILE A 39 8.03 -0.19 3.18
CA ILE A 39 9.17 0.72 3.14
C ILE A 39 8.86 1.93 4.02
N LYS A 40 9.52 1.99 5.17
CA LYS A 40 9.27 3.02 6.18
C LYS A 40 9.80 4.36 5.73
N GLY A 41 8.97 5.40 5.82
CA GLY A 41 9.44 6.77 5.79
C GLY A 41 10.21 7.16 7.05
N ASN A 42 10.89 8.30 7.01
CA ASN A 42 11.50 8.88 8.20
C ASN A 42 10.42 9.31 9.18
N LYS A 43 10.62 9.07 10.47
CA LYS A 43 9.71 9.47 11.55
C LYS A 43 9.87 10.96 11.89
N GLN A 44 9.68 11.81 10.90
CA GLN A 44 9.69 13.26 11.01
C GLN A 44 8.74 13.85 9.96
N PRO A 45 8.07 14.98 10.27
CA PRO A 45 7.25 15.70 9.30
C PRO A 45 8.12 16.48 8.32
N ILE A 46 7.48 17.00 7.26
CA ILE A 46 8.07 18.05 6.43
C ILE A 46 7.90 19.39 7.16
N GLY A 47 8.95 20.21 7.22
CA GLY A 47 8.91 21.55 7.82
C GLY A 47 9.86 21.70 9.00
N SER A 48 9.55 22.65 9.89
CA SER A 48 10.35 22.92 11.09
C SER A 48 10.16 21.80 12.11
N PHE A 49 11.18 20.94 12.24
CA PHE A 49 11.22 19.87 13.22
C PHE A 49 12.53 19.98 13.99
N GLU A 50 12.44 19.87 15.31
CA GLU A 50 13.63 19.89 16.16
C GLU A 50 14.51 18.68 15.81
N ASN A 51 15.80 18.91 15.57
CA ASN A 51 16.73 17.87 15.09
C ASN A 51 16.30 17.19 13.77
N ALA A 52 15.73 17.97 12.83
CA ALA A 52 15.42 17.49 11.50
C ALA A 52 16.67 16.83 10.85
N SER A 53 16.45 15.65 10.30
CA SER A 53 17.45 14.88 9.56
C SER A 53 17.14 14.87 8.07
N LEU A 54 18.13 14.57 7.23
CA LEU A 54 17.87 14.37 5.80
C LEU A 54 16.95 13.16 5.61
N PHE A 55 16.00 13.28 4.67
CA PHE A 55 15.15 12.16 4.30
C PHE A 55 15.95 11.06 3.59
N THR A 56 15.64 9.82 3.91
CA THR A 56 16.24 8.65 3.26
C THR A 56 15.52 8.38 1.95
N ASN A 57 16.27 8.35 0.85
CA ASN A 57 15.76 7.90 -0.43
C ASN A 57 15.95 6.38 -0.59
N HIS A 58 14.89 5.69 -0.95
CA HIS A 58 14.84 4.25 -1.19
C HIS A 58 14.71 3.99 -2.69
N ALA A 59 15.43 2.99 -3.19
CA ALA A 59 15.35 2.54 -4.58
C ALA A 59 14.87 1.08 -4.60
N LEU A 60 13.77 0.81 -5.31
CA LEU A 60 13.17 -0.52 -5.40
C LEU A 60 13.01 -0.94 -6.86
N GLN A 61 13.46 -2.15 -7.18
CA GLN A 61 13.16 -2.78 -8.46
C GLN A 61 11.74 -3.36 -8.38
N LEU A 62 10.93 -3.03 -9.37
CA LEU A 62 9.57 -3.53 -9.51
C LEU A 62 9.47 -4.43 -10.73
N GLU A 63 8.68 -5.48 -10.58
CA GLU A 63 8.39 -6.43 -11.64
C GLU A 63 6.97 -6.25 -12.17
N LYS A 64 6.73 -6.75 -13.38
CA LYS A 64 5.40 -6.68 -14.00
C LYS A 64 4.36 -7.38 -13.14
N GLY A 65 3.31 -6.65 -12.77
CA GLY A 65 2.22 -7.11 -11.92
C GLY A 65 2.33 -6.68 -10.46
N ASP A 66 3.49 -6.17 -10.02
CA ASP A 66 3.65 -5.59 -8.68
C ASP A 66 2.71 -4.38 -8.52
N CYS A 67 2.19 -4.22 -7.31
CA CYS A 67 1.40 -3.06 -6.93
C CYS A 67 2.09 -2.31 -5.79
N PHE A 68 2.01 -0.99 -5.79
CA PHE A 68 2.40 -0.20 -4.64
C PHE A 68 1.33 0.84 -4.29
N TYR A 69 1.28 1.20 -3.01
CA TYR A 69 0.27 2.05 -2.43
C TYR A 69 0.88 3.13 -1.55
N LEU A 70 0.37 4.35 -1.70
CA LEU A 70 0.60 5.50 -0.84
C LEU A 70 -0.75 6.01 -0.33
N PHE A 71 -0.85 6.34 0.95
CA PHE A 71 -2.12 6.70 1.55
C PHE A 71 -1.95 7.60 2.77
N SER A 72 -3.01 8.35 3.12
CA SER A 72 -3.14 8.98 4.43
C SER A 72 -3.64 7.98 5.47
N ASP A 73 -3.44 8.28 6.75
CA ASP A 73 -3.91 7.50 7.88
C ASP A 73 -5.45 7.44 7.99
N GLY A 74 -6.17 8.47 7.50
CA GLY A 74 -7.63 8.55 7.56
C GLY A 74 -8.39 7.28 7.16
N TYR A 75 -7.93 6.53 6.14
CA TYR A 75 -8.59 5.27 5.76
C TYR A 75 -8.50 4.21 6.87
N ALA A 76 -7.31 4.01 7.43
CA ALA A 76 -7.08 3.03 8.49
C ALA A 76 -7.61 3.51 9.85
N ASP A 77 -7.77 4.82 10.01
CA ASP A 77 -8.19 5.48 11.24
C ASP A 77 -9.71 5.56 11.39
N GLN A 78 -10.45 5.41 10.29
CA GLN A 78 -11.91 5.42 10.27
C GLN A 78 -12.52 4.41 11.26
N PHE A 79 -13.42 4.92 12.10
CA PHE A 79 -14.27 4.10 12.97
C PHE A 79 -15.47 3.54 12.20
N GLY A 80 -15.85 2.30 12.52
CA GLY A 80 -16.86 1.59 11.75
C GLY A 80 -17.19 0.19 12.28
N GLY A 81 -17.99 -0.52 11.49
CA GLY A 81 -18.50 -1.85 11.79
C GLY A 81 -19.47 -1.87 12.97
N GLU A 82 -20.00 -3.06 13.27
CA GLU A 82 -21.03 -3.26 14.31
C GLU A 82 -20.62 -2.78 15.71
N LYS A 83 -19.31 -2.77 15.97
CA LYS A 83 -18.74 -2.43 17.28
C LYS A 83 -18.12 -1.03 17.32
N GLY A 84 -18.27 -0.23 16.26
CA GLY A 84 -17.70 1.12 16.17
C GLY A 84 -16.19 1.14 16.44
N LYS A 85 -15.43 0.21 15.84
CA LYS A 85 -13.98 0.09 16.04
C LYS A 85 -13.23 0.78 14.92
N LYS A 86 -12.00 1.23 15.21
CA LYS A 86 -11.05 1.69 14.20
C LYS A 86 -10.70 0.54 13.23
N PHE A 87 -10.66 0.81 11.93
CA PHE A 87 -10.36 -0.21 10.92
C PHE A 87 -8.99 -0.85 11.11
N SER A 88 -7.98 -0.03 11.44
CA SER A 88 -6.58 -0.37 11.66
C SER A 88 -5.78 -0.69 10.40
N SER A 89 -4.47 -0.39 10.45
CA SER A 89 -3.54 -0.70 9.37
C SER A 89 -3.44 -2.20 9.08
N LYS A 90 -3.65 -3.07 10.08
CA LYS A 90 -3.64 -4.53 9.90
C LYS A 90 -4.78 -4.98 8.99
N ALA A 91 -6.00 -4.52 9.26
CA ALA A 91 -7.14 -4.85 8.41
C ALA A 91 -6.99 -4.24 7.01
N PHE A 92 -6.41 -3.04 6.92
CA PHE A 92 -6.16 -2.41 5.63
C PHE A 92 -5.16 -3.20 4.76
N LYS A 93 -4.07 -3.70 5.34
CA LYS A 93 -3.15 -4.63 4.65
C LYS A 93 -3.90 -5.87 4.13
N SER A 94 -4.75 -6.47 4.96
CA SER A 94 -5.55 -7.64 4.55
C SER A 94 -6.53 -7.33 3.42
N LEU A 95 -7.17 -6.15 3.44
CA LEU A 95 -8.04 -5.70 2.35
C LEU A 95 -7.26 -5.49 1.05
N LEU A 96 -6.11 -4.81 1.11
CA LEU A 96 -5.29 -4.62 -0.09
C LEU A 96 -4.80 -5.95 -0.68
N LEU A 97 -4.39 -6.90 0.16
CA LEU A 97 -4.02 -8.25 -0.28
C LEU A 97 -5.18 -9.00 -0.92
N SER A 98 -6.42 -8.84 -0.43
CA SER A 98 -7.56 -9.56 -1.01
C SER A 98 -7.99 -9.02 -2.38
N ILE A 99 -7.70 -7.75 -2.67
CA ILE A 99 -8.07 -7.10 -3.94
C ILE A 99 -6.88 -6.91 -4.89
N CYS A 100 -5.65 -7.21 -4.46
CA CYS A 100 -4.43 -6.87 -5.21
C CYS A 100 -4.31 -7.53 -6.58
N ASN A 101 -5.11 -8.56 -6.90
CA ASN A 101 -5.15 -9.22 -8.21
C ASN A 101 -6.19 -8.60 -9.16
N GLU A 102 -7.08 -7.75 -8.67
CA GLU A 102 -8.07 -7.04 -9.47
C GLU A 102 -7.45 -5.89 -10.28
N THR A 103 -8.15 -5.43 -11.32
CA THR A 103 -7.71 -4.24 -12.07
C THR A 103 -7.67 -3.00 -11.14
N MET A 104 -6.79 -2.02 -11.41
CA MET A 104 -6.71 -0.81 -10.57
C MET A 104 -8.05 -0.06 -10.46
N ALA A 105 -8.83 -0.03 -11.55
CA ALA A 105 -10.18 0.53 -11.54
C ALA A 105 -11.10 -0.24 -10.58
N LYS A 106 -11.06 -1.58 -10.63
CA LYS A 106 -11.85 -2.41 -9.73
C LYS A 106 -11.41 -2.30 -8.27
N GLN A 107 -10.10 -2.23 -8.01
CA GLN A 107 -9.59 -1.99 -6.66
C GLN A 107 -10.07 -0.65 -6.09
N LYS A 108 -10.08 0.42 -6.90
CA LYS A 108 -10.64 1.72 -6.49
C LYS A 108 -12.11 1.59 -6.07
N GLU A 109 -12.93 0.91 -6.87
CA GLU A 109 -14.33 0.65 -6.54
C GLU A 109 -14.48 -0.14 -5.24
N LEU A 110 -13.69 -1.21 -5.07
CA LEU A 110 -13.74 -2.08 -3.90
C LEU A 110 -13.29 -1.37 -2.63
N LEU A 111 -12.25 -0.53 -2.71
CA LEU A 111 -11.81 0.31 -1.60
C LEU A 111 -12.89 1.31 -1.20
N HIS A 112 -13.49 2.01 -2.17
CA HIS A 112 -14.55 2.96 -1.88
C HIS A 112 -15.78 2.28 -1.25
N LEU A 113 -16.24 1.18 -1.84
CA LEU A 113 -17.37 0.40 -1.32
C LEU A 113 -17.09 -0.10 0.10
N HIS A 114 -15.91 -0.68 0.34
CA HIS A 114 -15.52 -1.16 1.66
C HIS A 114 -15.48 0.00 2.67
N PHE A 115 -14.93 1.15 2.29
CA PHE A 115 -14.86 2.32 3.18
C PHE A 115 -16.25 2.79 3.61
N GLU A 116 -17.19 2.95 2.66
CA GLU A 116 -18.56 3.35 2.97
C GLU A 116 -19.30 2.31 3.82
N GLN A 117 -19.10 1.03 3.54
CA GLN A 117 -19.67 -0.06 4.33
C GLN A 117 -19.11 -0.11 5.75
N TRP A 118 -17.79 0.06 5.89
CA TRP A 118 -17.13 0.06 7.19
C TRP A 118 -17.60 1.24 8.03
N LYS A 119 -17.50 2.46 7.49
CA LYS A 119 -17.96 3.68 8.13
C LYS A 119 -19.45 3.60 8.50
N GLY A 120 -20.27 3.07 7.61
CA GLY A 120 -21.72 3.03 7.76
C GLY A 120 -22.28 4.44 8.01
N ASN A 121 -23.08 4.56 9.07
CA ASN A 121 -23.69 5.84 9.48
C ASN A 121 -22.77 6.71 10.34
N LEU A 122 -21.56 6.27 10.66
CA LEU A 122 -20.60 7.09 11.39
C LEU A 122 -20.05 8.19 10.48
N GLU A 123 -19.63 9.29 11.09
CA GLU A 123 -18.98 10.37 10.36
C GLU A 123 -17.56 9.98 9.93
N GLN A 124 -17.12 10.58 8.83
CA GLN A 124 -15.72 10.51 8.44
C GLN A 124 -14.91 11.42 9.38
N ILE A 125 -13.86 10.86 9.99
CA ILE A 125 -13.12 11.56 11.05
C ILE A 125 -11.93 12.37 10.55
N ASP A 126 -11.46 12.10 9.33
CA ASP A 126 -10.24 12.68 8.77
C ASP A 126 -10.25 12.61 7.24
N ASP A 127 -9.33 13.33 6.58
CA ASP A 127 -9.16 13.29 5.14
C ASP A 127 -8.59 11.94 4.67
N VAL A 128 -9.23 11.34 3.67
CA VAL A 128 -8.88 10.02 3.14
C VAL A 128 -8.31 10.14 1.74
N CYS A 129 -7.06 9.71 1.58
CA CYS A 129 -6.40 9.58 0.28
C CYS A 129 -5.74 8.22 0.17
N VAL A 130 -5.98 7.52 -0.94
CA VAL A 130 -5.30 6.27 -1.30
C VAL A 130 -4.93 6.33 -2.78
N ILE A 131 -3.64 6.16 -3.07
CA ILE A 131 -3.07 6.08 -4.41
C ILE A 131 -2.53 4.66 -4.58
N GLY A 132 -3.01 3.96 -5.60
CA GLY A 132 -2.52 2.63 -5.99
C GLY A 132 -2.00 2.66 -7.42
N VAL A 133 -0.86 2.02 -7.65
CA VAL A 133 -0.23 1.89 -8.97
C VAL A 133 0.16 0.43 -9.19
N ARG A 134 -0.08 -0.08 -10.39
CA ARG A 134 0.41 -1.38 -10.86
C ARG A 134 1.39 -1.19 -12.00
N ILE A 135 2.47 -1.98 -11.98
CA ILE A 135 3.50 -2.04 -13.03
C ILE A 135 3.12 -3.05 -14.13
#